data_AF-A0A183KCU6-F1
#
_entry.id   AF-A0A183KCU6-F1
#
_cell.length_a   1.000
_cell.length_b   1.000
_cell.length_c   1.000
_cell.angle_alpha   90.00
_cell.angle_beta   90.00
_cell.angle_gamma   90.00
#
_symmetry.space_group_name_H-M   'P 1'
#
loop_
_entity.id
_entity.type
_entity.pdbx_description
1 polymer ?
#
loop_
_entity_poly.entity_id
_entity_poly.type
_entity_poly.pdbx_seq_one_letter_code
_entity_poly.pdbx_strand_id
1 'polypeptide(L)'
;MHDDDDDDDDDDFAQAEYTEINKQVKRSIRTDKRKYVKDLATTVEKAAREGNIRQLHDTTKKLSGNHRKPERPVKSKEGEVIINIEEQQNRWVEHSKKHLNQSAPLNPPNIEVAPTDLPISVGPSTIEEISMAIRQIKSGKAAGPNNIPAEALKADVAVTARILHILFNKIWDEEQVPTDWKEGLLITKTSTSEGKHGIQWTTKMQLDDLDFTDDLALLPHTQQQM
;
A
#
# COMPACT_ATOMS: atom_id res chain seq x y z
N MET A 1 23.36 73.42 -31.02
CA MET A 1 22.52 73.58 -29.82
C MET A 1 21.15 73.19 -30.28
N HIS A 2 20.89 71.89 -30.39
CA HIS A 2 20.33 70.98 -29.36
C HIS A 2 18.90 71.41 -29.05
N ASP A 3 17.99 70.81 -29.81
CA ASP A 3 16.56 70.71 -29.54
C ASP A 3 16.29 69.20 -29.54
N ASP A 4 16.55 68.52 -28.41
CA ASP A 4 16.39 67.08 -28.19
C ASP A 4 15.63 66.83 -26.86
N ASP A 5 14.64 67.67 -26.52
CA ASP A 5 13.92 67.60 -25.21
C ASP A 5 12.40 67.34 -25.32
N ASP A 6 11.86 66.99 -26.50
CA ASP A 6 10.40 66.79 -26.69
C ASP A 6 9.93 65.31 -26.70
N ASP A 7 10.83 64.33 -26.63
CA ASP A 7 10.48 62.89 -26.72
C ASP A 7 10.29 62.18 -25.35
N ASP A 8 10.67 62.81 -24.24
CA ASP A 8 10.62 62.17 -22.90
C ASP A 8 9.21 62.21 -22.25
N ASP A 9 8.37 63.19 -22.59
CA ASP A 9 7.03 63.34 -21.99
C ASP A 9 5.99 62.33 -22.52
N ASP A 10 6.14 61.87 -23.76
CA ASP A 10 5.22 60.90 -24.38
C ASP A 10 5.45 59.45 -23.86
N ASP A 11 6.68 59.09 -23.49
CA ASP A 11 7.01 57.76 -22.92
C ASP A 11 6.53 57.64 -21.45
N ASP A 12 6.63 58.72 -20.66
CA ASP A 12 6.15 58.74 -19.27
C ASP A 12 4.60 58.67 -19.22
N PHE A 13 3.91 59.30 -20.17
CA PHE A 13 2.46 59.21 -20.30
C PHE A 13 2.00 57.78 -20.67
N ALA A 14 2.66 57.15 -21.64
CA ALA A 14 2.38 55.78 -22.06
C ALA A 14 2.64 54.76 -20.93
N GLN A 15 3.71 54.97 -20.15
CA GLN A 15 4.03 54.14 -18.98
C GLN A 15 3.00 54.32 -17.86
N ALA A 16 2.56 55.55 -17.59
CA ALA A 16 1.51 55.84 -16.62
C ALA A 16 0.17 55.18 -17.01
N GLU A 17 -0.24 55.25 -18.27
CA GLU A 17 -1.47 54.60 -18.78
C GLU A 17 -1.40 53.08 -18.63
N TYR A 18 -0.28 52.46 -19.01
CA TYR A 18 -0.08 51.01 -18.84
C TYR A 18 -0.16 50.58 -17.37
N THR A 19 0.41 51.35 -16.45
CA THR A 19 0.33 51.02 -15.01
C THR A 19 -1.10 51.09 -14.47
N GLU A 20 -1.92 52.03 -14.93
CA GLU A 20 -3.31 52.17 -14.49
C GLU A 20 -4.18 51.04 -15.04
N ILE A 21 -4.03 50.70 -16.33
CA ILE A 21 -4.70 49.53 -16.93
C ILE A 21 -4.29 48.24 -16.21
N ASN A 22 -3.01 48.05 -15.91
CA ASN A 22 -2.52 46.88 -15.17
C ASN A 22 -3.09 46.82 -13.73
N LYS A 23 -3.24 47.95 -13.04
CA LYS A 23 -3.93 48.01 -11.74
C LYS A 23 -5.39 47.59 -11.88
N GLN A 24 -6.09 48.07 -12.90
CA GLN A 24 -7.49 47.72 -13.16
C GLN A 24 -7.65 46.23 -13.45
N VAL A 25 -6.80 45.67 -14.31
CA VAL A 25 -6.78 44.22 -14.63
C VAL A 25 -6.48 43.40 -13.37
N LYS A 26 -5.53 43.81 -12.53
CA LYS A 26 -5.28 43.11 -11.26
C LYS A 26 -6.46 43.19 -10.31
N ARG A 27 -7.22 44.30 -10.29
CA ARG A 27 -8.44 44.44 -9.49
C ARG A 27 -9.58 43.55 -10.02
N SER A 28 -9.77 43.46 -11.34
CA SER A 28 -10.78 42.59 -11.94
C SER A 28 -10.46 41.12 -11.67
N ILE A 29 -9.22 40.67 -11.90
CA ILE A 29 -8.78 39.30 -11.61
C ILE A 29 -9.02 38.92 -10.15
N ARG A 30 -8.73 39.81 -9.19
CA ARG A 30 -9.00 39.56 -7.76
C ARG A 30 -10.49 39.43 -7.47
N THR A 31 -11.29 40.24 -8.14
CA THR A 31 -12.75 40.24 -7.99
C THR A 31 -13.35 38.95 -8.55
N ASP A 32 -12.93 38.54 -9.74
CA ASP A 32 -13.38 37.30 -10.38
C ASP A 32 -12.95 36.07 -9.58
N LYS A 33 -11.72 36.05 -9.05
CA LYS A 33 -11.26 34.98 -8.16
C LYS A 33 -12.11 34.89 -6.90
N ARG A 34 -12.46 36.02 -6.29
CA ARG A 34 -13.33 36.07 -5.10
C ARG A 34 -14.75 35.58 -5.43
N LYS A 35 -15.28 35.97 -6.59
CA LYS A 35 -16.59 35.53 -7.07
C LYS A 35 -16.61 34.02 -7.28
N TYR A 36 -15.64 33.48 -8.01
CA TYR A 36 -15.50 32.04 -8.25
C TYR A 36 -15.44 31.23 -6.94
N VAL A 37 -14.64 31.67 -5.96
CA VAL A 37 -14.55 31.01 -4.65
C VAL A 37 -15.88 31.07 -3.89
N LYS A 38 -16.56 32.21 -3.94
CA LYS A 38 -17.87 32.40 -3.29
C LYS A 38 -18.93 31.47 -3.91
N ASP A 39 -18.98 31.38 -5.22
CA ASP A 39 -19.92 30.51 -5.93
C ASP A 39 -19.67 29.03 -5.58
N LEU A 40 -18.41 28.62 -5.50
CA LEU A 40 -18.04 27.28 -5.07
C LEU A 40 -18.48 26.98 -3.63
N ALA A 41 -18.30 27.95 -2.71
CA ALA A 41 -18.76 27.82 -1.32
C ALA A 41 -20.28 27.69 -1.21
N THR A 42 -21.04 28.49 -1.97
CA THR A 42 -22.52 28.36 -1.99
C THR A 42 -22.98 27.00 -2.56
N THR A 43 -22.23 26.45 -3.51
CA THR A 43 -22.50 25.11 -4.08
C THR A 43 -22.25 24.02 -3.04
N VAL A 44 -21.17 24.11 -2.26
CA VAL A 44 -20.85 23.19 -1.15
C VAL A 44 -21.96 23.23 -0.10
N GLU A 45 -22.39 24.43 0.30
CA GLU A 45 -23.42 24.62 1.32
C GLU A 45 -24.77 24.03 0.88
N LYS A 46 -25.16 24.24 -0.39
CA LYS A 46 -26.35 23.64 -0.97
C LYS A 46 -26.26 22.10 -0.97
N ALA A 47 -25.14 21.55 -1.43
CA ALA A 47 -24.93 20.10 -1.45
C ALA A 47 -24.97 19.49 -0.03
N ALA A 48 -24.49 20.21 0.98
CA ALA A 48 -24.58 19.78 2.38
C ALA A 48 -26.04 19.74 2.87
N ARG A 49 -26.83 20.78 2.57
CA ARG A 49 -28.27 20.84 2.94
C ARG A 49 -29.09 19.75 2.25
N GLU A 50 -28.75 19.42 1.00
CA GLU A 50 -29.43 18.39 0.20
C GLU A 50 -28.94 16.96 0.49
N GLY A 51 -27.94 16.79 1.36
CA GLY A 51 -27.36 15.47 1.64
C GLY A 51 -26.56 14.86 0.48
N ASN A 52 -26.20 15.66 -0.54
CA ASN A 52 -25.44 15.21 -1.70
C ASN A 52 -23.93 15.14 -1.38
N ILE A 53 -23.56 14.08 -0.65
CA ILE A 53 -22.21 13.84 -0.12
C ILE A 53 -21.15 13.81 -1.24
N ARG A 54 -21.51 13.27 -2.41
CA ARG A 54 -20.58 13.17 -3.55
C ARG A 54 -20.18 14.54 -4.08
N GLN A 55 -21.17 15.41 -4.32
CA GLN A 55 -20.93 16.78 -4.81
C GLN A 55 -20.20 17.62 -3.77
N LEU A 56 -20.57 17.47 -2.49
CA LEU A 56 -19.87 18.11 -1.37
C LEU A 56 -18.38 17.76 -1.39
N HIS A 57 -18.03 16.47 -1.44
CA HIS A 57 -16.63 16.05 -1.44
C HIS A 57 -15.85 16.54 -2.68
N ASP A 58 -16.41 16.43 -3.88
CA ASP A 58 -15.75 16.87 -5.12
C ASP A 58 -15.52 18.40 -5.15
N THR A 59 -16.47 19.19 -4.65
CA THR A 59 -16.35 20.67 -4.57
C THR A 59 -15.40 21.12 -3.46
N THR A 60 -15.42 20.48 -2.29
CA THR A 60 -14.44 20.72 -1.21
C THR A 60 -13.02 20.42 -1.67
N LYS A 61 -12.81 19.33 -2.42
CA LYS A 61 -11.51 18.98 -3.03
C LYS A 61 -11.03 20.05 -4.03
N LYS A 62 -11.94 20.64 -4.81
CA LYS A 62 -11.60 21.77 -5.71
C LYS A 62 -11.23 23.02 -4.92
N LEU A 63 -11.89 23.29 -3.80
CA LEU A 63 -11.64 24.47 -2.95
C LEU A 63 -10.32 24.37 -2.17
N SER A 64 -10.00 23.18 -1.65
CA SER A 64 -8.78 22.94 -0.87
C SER A 64 -7.49 22.98 -1.71
N GLY A 65 -7.60 22.97 -3.04
CA GLY A 65 -6.47 22.83 -3.94
C GLY A 65 -5.77 21.47 -3.83
N ASN A 66 -4.75 21.26 -4.65
CA ASN A 66 -3.90 20.07 -4.54
C ASN A 66 -2.99 20.23 -3.32
N HIS A 67 -3.38 19.63 -2.19
CA HIS A 67 -2.45 19.40 -1.09
C HIS A 67 -1.40 18.39 -1.58
N ARG A 68 -0.22 18.87 -2.00
CA ARG A 68 0.92 17.98 -2.17
C ARG A 68 1.23 17.43 -0.79
N LYS A 69 0.95 16.15 -0.57
CA LYS A 69 1.53 15.46 0.58
C LYS A 69 3.03 15.68 0.46
N PRO A 70 3.72 16.21 1.49
CA PRO A 70 5.17 16.09 1.49
C PRO A 70 5.47 14.60 1.36
N GLU A 71 6.30 14.23 0.37
CA GLU A 71 6.89 12.90 0.36
C GLU A 71 7.51 12.71 1.73
N ARG A 72 7.03 11.69 2.47
CA ARG A 72 7.63 11.36 3.76
C ARG A 72 9.05 10.92 3.43
N PRO A 73 10.09 11.67 3.83
CA PRO A 73 11.43 11.33 3.42
C PRO A 73 11.81 10.03 4.12
N VAL A 74 12.09 8.99 3.33
CA VAL A 74 12.62 7.74 3.87
C VAL A 74 14.04 8.02 4.33
N LYS A 75 14.37 7.64 5.56
CA LYS A 75 15.71 7.83 6.11
C LYS A 75 16.60 6.61 5.87
N SER A 76 17.85 6.84 5.51
CA SER A 76 18.89 5.81 5.49
C SER A 76 19.12 5.24 6.90
N LYS A 77 19.91 4.18 6.99
CA LYS A 77 20.30 3.60 8.29
C LYS A 77 21.17 4.56 9.11
N GLU A 78 21.85 5.50 8.45
CA GLU A 78 22.63 6.60 9.02
C GLU A 78 21.79 7.86 9.34
N GLY A 79 20.50 7.85 9.02
CA GLY A 79 19.57 8.95 9.31
C GLY A 79 19.49 10.06 8.24
N GLU A 80 20.18 9.89 7.11
CA GLU A 80 20.14 10.80 5.97
C GLU A 80 18.84 10.66 5.17
N VAL A 81 18.40 11.74 4.53
CA VAL A 81 17.16 11.75 3.75
C VAL A 81 17.39 11.18 2.37
N ILE A 82 16.68 10.11 2.04
CA ILE A 82 16.72 9.46 0.73
C ILE A 82 15.67 10.08 -0.20
N ILE A 83 16.15 10.73 -1.26
CA ILE A 83 15.33 11.40 -2.28
C ILE A 83 15.15 10.57 -3.56
N ASN A 84 16.05 9.62 -3.84
CA ASN A 84 16.00 8.78 -5.04
C ASN A 84 15.10 7.56 -4.82
N ILE A 85 14.21 7.26 -5.78
CA ILE A 85 13.31 6.10 -5.75
C ILE A 85 14.08 4.77 -5.67
N GLU A 86 15.21 4.66 -6.37
CA GLU A 86 16.05 3.44 -6.35
C GLU A 86 16.68 3.21 -4.98
N GLU A 87 17.20 4.28 -4.36
CA GLU A 87 17.75 4.23 -3.00
C GLU A 87 16.67 3.92 -1.95
N GLN A 88 15.45 4.44 -2.14
CA GLN A 88 14.32 4.09 -1.27
C GLN A 88 13.99 2.61 -1.37
N GLN A 89 13.99 2.03 -2.58
CA GLN A 89 13.78 0.59 -2.78
C GLN A 89 14.89 -0.23 -2.12
N ASN A 90 16.15 0.15 -2.31
CA ASN A 90 17.29 -0.52 -1.68
C ASN A 90 17.20 -0.44 -0.15
N ARG A 91 16.81 0.70 0.41
CA ARG A 91 16.59 0.86 1.85
C ARG A 91 15.48 -0.05 2.40
N TRP A 92 14.42 -0.27 1.62
CA TRP A 92 13.35 -1.22 1.93
C TRP A 92 13.85 -2.67 1.89
N VAL A 93 14.65 -3.03 0.89
CA VAL A 93 15.28 -4.37 0.80
C VAL A 93 16.18 -4.63 2.00
N GLU A 94 17.06 -3.69 2.32
CA GLU A 94 17.96 -3.80 3.48
C GLU A 94 17.20 -3.95 4.79
N HIS A 95 16.15 -3.13 4.99
CA HIS A 95 15.30 -3.24 6.19
C HIS A 95 14.65 -4.61 6.30
N SER A 96 14.09 -5.10 5.19
CA SER A 96 13.37 -6.37 5.15
C SER A 96 14.31 -7.55 5.37
N LYS A 97 15.46 -7.58 4.70
CA LYS A 97 16.48 -8.62 4.90
C LYS A 97 16.97 -8.67 6.35
N LYS A 98 17.23 -7.51 6.97
CA LYS A 98 17.69 -7.44 8.37
C LYS A 98 16.66 -8.03 9.35
N HIS A 99 15.38 -7.74 9.14
CA HIS A 99 14.33 -8.13 10.08
C HIS A 99 13.74 -9.51 9.83
N LEU A 100 13.72 -9.98 8.58
CA LEU A 100 13.06 -11.23 8.20
C LEU A 100 14.03 -12.41 8.04
N ASN A 101 15.33 -12.16 7.83
CA ASN A 101 16.33 -13.22 7.64
C ASN A 101 17.27 -13.32 8.86
N GLN A 102 16.78 -13.03 10.06
CA GLN A 102 17.60 -13.06 11.26
C GLN A 102 17.82 -14.52 11.68
N SER A 103 19.07 -14.98 11.70
CA SER A 103 19.42 -16.35 12.08
C SER A 103 18.90 -16.70 13.47
N ALA A 104 18.49 -17.97 13.66
CA ALA A 104 18.04 -18.47 14.94
C ALA A 104 18.98 -18.03 16.09
N PRO A 105 18.45 -17.48 17.20
CA PRO A 105 19.28 -17.04 18.31
C PRO A 105 20.09 -18.21 18.88
N LEU A 106 21.38 -17.99 19.13
CA LEU A 106 22.33 -18.99 19.66
C LEU A 106 21.89 -19.65 20.97
N ASN A 107 21.01 -18.98 21.72
CA ASN A 107 20.40 -19.54 22.91
C ASN A 107 18.90 -19.68 22.65
N PRO A 108 18.34 -20.91 22.71
CA PRO A 108 16.91 -21.09 22.64
C PRO A 108 16.26 -20.31 23.80
N PRO A 109 15.15 -19.61 23.55
CA PRO A 109 14.38 -18.98 24.61
C PRO A 109 14.01 -20.02 25.68
N ASN A 110 14.27 -19.72 26.95
CA ASN A 110 13.80 -20.55 28.06
C ASN A 110 12.30 -20.32 28.23
N ILE A 111 11.49 -21.09 27.50
CA ILE A 111 10.02 -21.04 27.59
C ILE A 111 9.63 -21.86 28.82
N GLU A 112 9.11 -21.18 29.85
CA GLU A 112 8.48 -21.86 30.97
C GLU A 112 7.30 -22.69 30.44
N VAL A 113 7.30 -23.99 30.73
CA VAL A 113 6.27 -24.93 30.28
C VAL A 113 4.91 -24.40 30.70
N ALA A 114 4.03 -24.20 29.72
CA ALA A 114 2.66 -23.76 29.98
C ALA A 114 1.98 -24.75 30.95
N PRO A 115 1.33 -24.31 32.04
CA PRO A 115 0.72 -25.21 33.03
C PRO A 115 -0.43 -26.08 32.50
N THR A 116 -0.85 -25.90 31.25
CA THR A 116 -2.00 -26.58 30.66
C THR A 116 -1.76 -26.76 29.17
N ASP A 117 -1.64 -28.02 28.74
CA ASP A 117 -1.67 -28.36 27.33
C ASP A 117 -3.07 -28.08 26.78
N LEU A 118 -3.16 -27.17 25.83
CA LEU A 118 -4.40 -26.96 25.09
C LEU A 118 -4.67 -28.24 24.28
N PRO A 119 -5.92 -28.74 24.22
CA PRO A 119 -6.28 -29.88 23.39
C PRO A 119 -6.27 -29.45 21.91
N ILE A 120 -5.08 -29.29 21.35
CA ILE A 120 -4.83 -29.03 19.95
C ILE A 120 -4.55 -30.37 19.30
N SER A 121 -5.29 -30.71 18.25
CA SER A 121 -5.04 -31.92 17.48
C SER A 121 -3.68 -31.80 16.80
N VAL A 122 -2.73 -32.65 17.19
CA VAL A 122 -1.36 -32.71 16.63
C VAL A 122 -1.26 -33.73 15.47
N GLY A 123 -2.41 -34.20 14.96
CA GLY A 123 -2.48 -35.18 13.88
C GLY A 123 -2.51 -34.55 12.49
N PRO A 124 -2.33 -35.37 11.43
CA PRO A 124 -2.48 -34.92 10.04
C PRO A 124 -3.88 -34.34 9.80
N SER A 125 -3.94 -33.29 8.99
CA SER A 125 -5.19 -32.57 8.71
C SER A 125 -6.23 -33.49 8.08
N THR A 126 -7.45 -33.49 8.59
CA THR A 126 -8.54 -34.32 8.05
C THR A 126 -9.18 -33.69 6.81
N ILE A 127 -9.78 -34.52 5.95
CA ILE A 127 -10.49 -34.06 4.74
C ILE A 127 -11.65 -33.12 5.11
N GLU A 128 -12.34 -33.39 6.21
CA GLU A 128 -13.42 -32.55 6.74
C GLU A 128 -12.93 -31.16 7.16
N GLU A 129 -11.80 -31.07 7.87
CA GLU A 129 -11.19 -29.79 8.26
C GLU A 129 -10.81 -28.96 7.03
N ILE A 130 -10.18 -29.59 6.04
CA ILE A 130 -9.81 -28.95 4.78
C ILE A 130 -11.07 -28.46 4.04
N SER A 131 -12.11 -29.29 4.00
CA SER A 131 -13.39 -28.95 3.37
C SER A 131 -14.06 -27.75 4.05
N MET A 132 -14.00 -27.68 5.38
CA MET A 132 -14.51 -26.53 6.15
C MET A 132 -13.69 -25.27 5.87
N ALA A 133 -12.36 -25.37 5.82
CA ALA A 133 -11.47 -24.26 5.51
C ALA A 133 -11.74 -23.69 4.10
N ILE A 134 -11.88 -24.55 3.08
CA ILE A 134 -12.21 -24.15 1.70
C ILE A 134 -13.51 -23.35 1.64
N ARG A 135 -14.54 -23.78 2.40
CA ARG A 135 -15.83 -23.07 2.47
C ARG A 135 -15.69 -21.66 3.06
N GLN A 136 -14.77 -21.47 4.01
CA GLN A 136 -14.52 -20.19 4.68
C GLN A 136 -13.67 -19.21 3.86
N ILE A 137 -12.99 -19.65 2.80
CA ILE A 137 -12.20 -18.77 1.92
C ILE A 137 -13.11 -17.63 1.40
N LYS A 138 -12.62 -16.39 1.33
CA LYS A 138 -13.41 -15.27 0.79
C LYS A 138 -13.38 -15.28 -0.74
N SER A 139 -14.55 -15.18 -1.37
CA SER A 139 -14.70 -15.01 -2.82
C SER A 139 -14.45 -13.55 -3.23
N GLY A 140 -14.15 -13.31 -4.51
CA GLY A 140 -13.82 -11.99 -5.06
C GLY A 140 -12.42 -11.48 -4.70
N LYS A 141 -11.51 -12.38 -4.32
CA LYS A 141 -10.09 -12.08 -4.12
C LYS A 141 -9.31 -12.26 -5.42
N ALA A 142 -8.26 -11.47 -5.59
CA ALA A 142 -7.37 -11.63 -6.73
C ALA A 142 -6.71 -13.01 -6.69
N ALA A 143 -6.63 -13.67 -7.84
CA ALA A 143 -5.91 -14.94 -7.96
C ALA A 143 -4.42 -14.72 -7.66
N GLY A 144 -3.80 -15.71 -7.02
CA GLY A 144 -2.35 -15.70 -6.81
C GLY A 144 -1.58 -15.83 -8.14
N PRO A 145 -0.24 -15.87 -8.12
CA PRO A 145 0.61 -15.99 -9.31
C PRO A 145 0.23 -17.16 -10.24
N ASN A 146 -0.30 -18.24 -9.66
CA ASN A 146 -0.75 -19.44 -10.39
C ASN A 146 -2.12 -19.26 -11.08
N ASN A 147 -2.72 -18.06 -11.01
CA ASN A 147 -4.02 -17.73 -11.59
C ASN A 147 -5.18 -18.62 -11.12
N ILE A 148 -5.06 -19.23 -9.93
CA ILE A 148 -6.13 -20.02 -9.31
C ILE A 148 -6.97 -19.10 -8.42
N PRO A 149 -8.22 -18.78 -8.81
CA PRO A 149 -9.10 -17.96 -7.99
C PRO A 149 -9.73 -18.79 -6.85
N ALA A 150 -10.16 -18.12 -5.78
CA ALA A 150 -10.83 -18.77 -4.65
C ALA A 150 -12.10 -19.53 -5.08
N GLU A 151 -12.76 -19.06 -6.13
CA GLU A 151 -13.92 -19.67 -6.77
C GLU A 151 -13.61 -21.05 -7.35
N ALA A 152 -12.42 -21.25 -7.91
CA ALA A 152 -12.01 -22.54 -8.47
C ALA A 152 -11.88 -23.60 -7.36
N LEU A 153 -11.30 -23.23 -6.21
CA LEU A 153 -11.18 -24.11 -5.04
C LEU A 153 -12.54 -24.46 -4.44
N LYS A 154 -13.54 -23.58 -4.61
CA LYS A 154 -14.90 -23.78 -4.11
C LYS A 154 -15.83 -24.49 -5.09
N ALA A 155 -15.47 -24.58 -6.38
CA ALA A 155 -16.32 -25.16 -7.42
C ALA A 155 -16.60 -26.65 -7.14
N ASP A 156 -15.58 -27.39 -6.72
CA ASP A 156 -15.72 -28.76 -6.21
C ASP A 156 -14.90 -28.94 -4.92
N VAL A 157 -15.56 -28.69 -3.78
CA VAL A 157 -14.92 -28.74 -2.47
C VAL A 157 -14.42 -30.16 -2.15
N ALA A 158 -15.16 -31.20 -2.57
CA ALA A 158 -14.82 -32.57 -2.21
C ALA A 158 -13.58 -33.05 -2.97
N VAL A 159 -13.50 -32.77 -4.28
CA VAL A 159 -12.32 -33.09 -5.09
C VAL A 159 -11.13 -32.24 -4.66
N THR A 160 -11.32 -30.94 -4.45
CA THR A 160 -10.24 -30.04 -4.01
C THR A 160 -9.69 -30.45 -2.64
N ALA A 161 -10.55 -30.79 -1.68
CA ALA A 161 -10.12 -31.22 -0.34
C ALA A 161 -9.31 -32.52 -0.40
N ARG A 162 -9.68 -33.48 -1.26
CA ARG A 162 -8.91 -34.72 -1.46
C ARG A 162 -7.52 -34.47 -2.04
N ILE A 163 -7.43 -33.59 -3.04
CA ILE A 163 -6.14 -33.22 -3.66
C ILE A 163 -5.23 -32.54 -2.63
N LEU A 164 -5.76 -31.57 -1.88
CA LEU A 164 -5.01 -30.88 -0.83
C LEU A 164 -4.61 -31.79 0.33
N HIS A 165 -5.47 -32.73 0.72
CA HIS A 165 -5.17 -33.71 1.76
C HIS A 165 -3.96 -34.59 1.40
N ILE A 166 -3.85 -35.03 0.15
CA ILE A 166 -2.67 -35.79 -0.32
C ILE A 166 -1.40 -34.94 -0.20
N LEU A 167 -1.48 -33.67 -0.60
CA LEU A 167 -0.33 -32.75 -0.53
C LEU A 167 0.07 -32.46 0.92
N PHE A 168 -0.89 -32.14 1.79
CA PHE A 168 -0.61 -31.82 3.20
C PHE A 168 -0.05 -33.02 3.95
N ASN A 169 -0.56 -34.23 3.71
CA ASN A 169 0.01 -35.43 4.33
C ASN A 169 1.42 -35.71 3.83
N LYS A 170 1.69 -35.48 2.53
CA LYS A 170 3.06 -35.61 2.02
C LYS A 170 4.02 -34.63 2.68
N ILE A 171 3.61 -33.38 2.89
CA ILE A 171 4.41 -32.37 3.60
C ILE A 171 4.59 -32.76 5.08
N TRP A 172 3.55 -33.30 5.70
CA TRP A 172 3.58 -33.76 7.09
C TRP A 172 4.52 -34.95 7.29
N ASP A 173 4.48 -35.93 6.39
CA ASP A 173 5.31 -37.15 6.47
C ASP A 173 6.78 -36.90 6.09
N GLU A 174 7.02 -36.05 5.09
CA GLU A 174 8.37 -35.73 4.60
C GLU A 174 9.02 -34.59 5.39
N GLU A 175 8.26 -33.87 6.24
CA GLU A 175 8.65 -32.63 6.93
C GLU A 175 9.28 -31.58 5.99
N GLN A 176 8.96 -31.65 4.69
CA GLN A 176 9.56 -30.83 3.64
C GLN A 176 8.49 -30.01 2.93
N VAL A 177 8.69 -28.70 2.91
CA VAL A 177 7.82 -27.75 2.21
C VAL A 177 8.32 -27.57 0.76
N PRO A 178 7.44 -27.57 -0.25
CA PRO A 178 7.82 -27.28 -1.63
C PRO A 178 8.63 -25.98 -1.73
N THR A 179 9.71 -25.99 -2.52
CA THR A 179 10.58 -24.82 -2.72
C THR A 179 9.81 -23.60 -3.21
N ASP A 180 8.81 -23.81 -4.08
CA ASP A 180 7.94 -22.76 -4.61
C ASP A 180 7.14 -22.02 -3.52
N TRP A 181 6.95 -22.62 -2.33
CA TRP A 181 6.28 -22.00 -1.18
C TRP A 181 7.24 -21.23 -0.29
N LYS A 182 8.55 -21.47 -0.41
CA LYS A 182 9.60 -20.68 0.22
C LYS A 182 9.85 -19.37 -0.53
N GLU A 183 9.37 -19.25 -1.77
CA GLU A 183 9.44 -18.00 -2.54
C GLU A 183 8.25 -17.08 -2.23
N GLY A 184 8.51 -15.98 -1.53
CA GLY A 184 7.50 -14.96 -1.22
C GLY A 184 7.48 -13.83 -2.27
N LEU A 185 6.34 -13.60 -2.91
CA LEU A 185 6.16 -12.44 -3.81
C LEU A 185 5.65 -11.21 -3.04
N LEU A 186 6.48 -10.18 -2.90
CA LEU A 186 6.05 -8.89 -2.35
C LEU A 186 5.36 -8.05 -3.43
N ILE A 187 4.04 -7.93 -3.32
CA ILE A 187 3.26 -7.04 -4.19
C ILE A 187 3.11 -5.68 -3.50
N THR A 188 3.91 -4.70 -3.93
CA THR A 188 3.79 -3.32 -3.45
C THR A 188 2.59 -2.63 -4.09
N LYS A 189 1.69 -2.10 -3.25
CA LYS A 189 0.62 -1.20 -3.71
C LYS A 189 1.21 0.18 -3.96
N THR A 190 1.38 0.58 -5.22
CA THR A 190 1.61 1.98 -5.55
C THR A 190 0.25 2.66 -5.74
N SER A 191 -0.06 3.63 -4.88
CA SER A 191 -1.18 4.53 -5.11
C SER A 191 -0.75 5.55 -6.15
N THR A 192 -0.99 5.28 -7.43
CA THR A 192 -0.81 6.29 -8.48
C THR A 192 -1.70 7.48 -8.14
N SER A 193 -1.11 8.66 -7.99
CA SER A 193 -1.85 9.91 -7.70
C SER A 193 -2.66 10.40 -8.90
N GLU A 194 -2.52 9.75 -10.06
CA GLU A 194 -3.25 10.01 -11.29
C GLU A 194 -4.30 8.93 -11.55
N GLY A 195 -5.57 9.25 -11.28
CA GLY A 195 -6.72 8.45 -11.72
C GLY A 195 -7.61 7.93 -10.59
N LYS A 196 -8.92 8.20 -10.69
CA LYS A 196 -9.87 8.08 -9.58
C LYS A 196 -10.16 6.66 -9.06
N HIS A 197 -9.78 5.54 -9.70
CA HIS A 197 -10.21 4.20 -9.21
C HIS A 197 -9.29 2.99 -9.53
N GLY A 198 -7.99 3.18 -9.81
CA GLY A 198 -7.09 2.06 -10.12
C GLY A 198 -6.00 1.84 -9.08
N ILE A 199 -6.10 0.79 -8.25
CA ILE A 199 -4.89 0.22 -7.63
C ILE A 199 -4.22 -0.58 -8.74
N GLN A 200 -3.16 -0.03 -9.33
CA GLN A 200 -2.31 -0.78 -10.25
C GLN A 200 -1.27 -1.54 -9.43
N TRP A 201 -1.26 -2.85 -9.56
CA TRP A 201 -0.26 -3.71 -8.94
C TRP A 201 0.88 -3.89 -9.93
N THR A 202 2.10 -3.50 -9.54
CA THR A 202 3.30 -3.82 -10.30
C THR A 202 4.15 -4.79 -9.50
N THR A 203 4.34 -6.00 -10.03
CA THR A 203 5.26 -7.00 -9.46
C THR A 203 6.68 -6.46 -9.50
N LYS A 204 7.26 -6.15 -8.34
CA LYS A 204 8.65 -5.71 -8.23
C LYS A 204 9.26 -6.31 -6.97
N MET A 205 9.69 -7.56 -7.08
CA MET A 205 10.75 -8.25 -6.32
C MET A 205 10.41 -9.74 -6.15
N GLN A 206 11.22 -10.60 -6.77
CA GLN A 206 11.43 -11.96 -6.29
C GLN A 206 12.48 -11.88 -5.17
N LEU A 207 12.16 -12.44 -4.01
CA LEU A 207 13.11 -12.68 -2.94
C LEU A 207 13.42 -14.16 -2.98
N ASP A 208 14.60 -14.48 -3.50
CA ASP A 208 15.18 -15.81 -3.35
C ASP A 208 15.73 -15.89 -1.91
N ASP A 209 15.56 -17.04 -1.26
CA ASP A 209 15.93 -17.35 0.13
C ASP A 209 15.13 -16.65 1.24
N LEU A 210 13.83 -16.96 1.32
CA LEU A 210 13.11 -16.92 2.60
C LEU A 210 13.17 -18.33 3.23
N ASP A 211 14.18 -18.56 4.06
CA ASP A 211 14.14 -19.66 5.03
C ASP A 211 13.07 -19.34 6.08
N PHE A 212 11.81 -19.65 5.75
CA PHE A 212 10.71 -19.73 6.71
C PHE A 212 10.83 -20.95 7.65
N THR A 213 11.87 -21.76 7.47
CA THR A 213 12.18 -22.92 8.28
C THR A 213 13.11 -22.50 9.42
N ASP A 214 12.55 -21.99 10.51
CA ASP A 214 13.12 -22.15 11.86
C ASP A 214 12.15 -21.82 13.02
N ASP A 215 10.90 -21.42 12.74
CA ASP A 215 9.91 -21.12 13.80
C ASP A 215 8.76 -22.14 13.92
N LEU A 216 8.91 -23.37 13.41
CA LEU A 216 7.91 -24.45 13.63
C LEU A 216 8.44 -25.71 14.33
N ALA A 217 9.72 -25.75 14.74
CA ALA A 217 10.27 -26.87 15.49
C ALA A 217 10.46 -26.50 16.98
N LEU A 218 9.36 -26.34 17.72
CA LEU A 218 9.42 -26.51 19.17
C LEU A 218 8.31 -27.43 19.67
N LEU A 219 8.78 -28.60 20.14
CA LEU A 219 8.20 -29.58 21.06
C LEU A 219 7.61 -30.86 20.43
N PRO A 220 8.46 -31.90 20.28
CA PRO A 220 8.13 -33.24 20.73
C PRO A 220 8.96 -33.55 21.97
N HIS A 221 8.32 -33.45 23.14
CA HIS A 221 8.90 -33.97 24.37
C HIS A 221 8.88 -35.50 24.29
N THR A 222 10.04 -36.11 24.10
CA THR A 222 10.23 -37.54 24.35
C THR A 222 10.07 -37.80 25.85
N GLN A 223 8.91 -38.31 26.26
CA GLN A 223 8.80 -39.07 27.50
C GLN A 223 9.26 -40.51 27.24
N GLN A 224 10.54 -40.76 27.55
CA GLN A 224 10.92 -42.07 28.08
C GLN A 224 10.29 -42.20 29.46
N GLN A 225 9.49 -43.24 29.69
CA GLN A 225 9.50 -44.04 30.93
C GLN A 225 8.52 -45.23 30.84
N MET A 226 9.02 -46.35 30.31
CA MET A 226 9.16 -47.70 30.91
C MET A 226 9.29 -48.75 29.81
#